data_AF-A0A9E6EYM2-F1
#
_entry.id   AF-A0A9E6EYM2-F1
#
_cell.length_a   1.000
_cell.length_b   1.000
_cell.length_c   1.000
_cell.angle_alpha   90.00
_cell.angle_beta   90.00
_cell.angle_gamma   90.00
#
_symmetry.space_group_name_H-M   'P 1'
#
loop_
_entity.id
_entity.type
_entity.pdbx_description
1 polymer ?
#
loop_
_entity_poly.entity_id
_entity_poly.type
_entity_poly.pdbx_seq_one_letter_code
_entity_poly.pdbx_strand_id
1 'polypeptide(L)'
;MTKKITSQILKGIMYAFFAFHFSLIAFYCSAQGIAINTTGNSAKDAAFLEIGEGSDTQGLLIPRVNLIDVEVYLPLIGTSVTSLIVYSSTSPTNGNGVGYYYWSGSKWLNIPSPSNGPGTSGQVLTSGGAGSATTWTTPSTNTYSAGTGLSLSSNTFNSAWTASGNDIYNNNTGNVGIGTTGPQGKLGIAVGNDQFIFYQNADNRLNIQTLLDGQQFTTYGAYGGAENRLSLQPLVGNVGIGTTNPTAKLHVAGVAGVDGIRFPDSTLQTTAASSKFGGTGADGALTISSGNTNIDLGGARIFTKNYSSISISGTGSITFTNPHANGTIIIIKCKGNATLTSSAAPMIDASGMGGAGGSSITISTNTSGYGGSGNGGVTENNIQTNGNSTFNGGGAATLSTSAFGPLNTFPSQILAKYPKIFVGAGGGGGQSVKSSGTATLISGAGGNGGGGLIIEIAGAINFTTANGISVNGKNGGNGIKNWTVDGSYAAGGGG
;
A
#
# COMPACT_ATOMS: atom_id res chain seq x y z
N MET A 1 156.34 -13.91 23.43
CA MET A 1 155.48 -14.45 22.35
C MET A 1 154.08 -14.85 22.83
N THR A 2 153.94 -15.35 24.06
CA THR A 2 152.70 -15.98 24.59
C THR A 2 151.48 -15.05 24.73
N LYS A 3 151.64 -13.77 25.09
CA LYS A 3 150.51 -12.82 25.24
C LYS A 3 149.80 -12.45 23.93
N LYS A 4 150.48 -12.52 22.78
CA LYS A 4 149.89 -12.14 21.47
C LYS A 4 148.96 -13.23 20.91
N ILE A 5 149.24 -14.49 21.22
CA ILE A 5 148.45 -15.64 20.74
C ILE A 5 147.09 -15.71 21.44
N THR A 6 147.04 -15.45 22.76
CA THR A 6 145.79 -15.50 23.54
C THR A 6 144.76 -14.45 23.10
N SER A 7 145.21 -13.25 22.71
CA SER A 7 144.31 -12.17 22.27
C SER A 7 143.63 -12.45 20.92
N GLN A 8 144.32 -13.11 19.99
CA GLN A 8 143.72 -13.43 18.69
C GLN A 8 142.68 -14.55 18.79
N ILE A 9 142.93 -15.57 19.61
CA ILE A 9 141.98 -16.67 19.82
C ILE A 9 140.69 -16.15 20.47
N LEU A 10 140.79 -15.25 21.45
CA LEU A 10 139.61 -14.69 22.14
C LEU A 10 138.73 -13.84 21.20
N LYS A 11 139.36 -13.05 20.30
CA LYS A 11 138.62 -12.30 19.28
C LYS A 11 137.92 -13.23 18.28
N GLY A 12 138.59 -14.30 17.84
CA GLY A 12 138.00 -15.30 16.95
C GLY A 12 136.78 -15.99 17.55
N ILE A 13 136.85 -16.39 18.81
CA ILE A 13 135.71 -17.00 19.54
C ILE A 13 134.56 -16.01 19.69
N MET A 14 134.85 -14.73 19.99
CA MET A 14 133.82 -13.71 20.12
C MET A 14 133.13 -13.40 18.78
N TYR A 15 133.87 -13.32 17.67
CA TYR A 15 133.29 -13.16 16.34
C TYR A 15 132.46 -14.38 15.93
N ALA A 16 132.91 -15.60 16.23
CA ALA A 16 132.15 -16.82 15.96
C ALA A 16 130.86 -16.88 16.79
N PHE A 17 130.90 -16.47 18.07
CA PHE A 17 129.72 -16.43 18.94
C PHE A 17 128.69 -15.41 18.46
N PHE A 18 129.14 -14.21 18.04
CA PHE A 18 128.27 -13.19 17.46
C PHE A 18 127.69 -13.60 16.11
N ALA A 19 128.50 -14.20 15.22
CA ALA A 19 128.03 -14.70 13.94
C ALA A 19 127.01 -15.83 14.09
N PHE A 20 127.23 -16.75 15.04
CA PHE A 20 126.29 -17.83 15.33
C PHE A 20 124.97 -17.31 15.90
N HIS A 21 125.00 -16.37 16.86
CA HIS A 21 123.79 -15.74 17.40
C HIS A 21 123.02 -14.91 16.36
N PHE A 22 123.71 -14.20 15.47
CA PHE A 22 123.03 -13.41 14.42
C PHE A 22 122.42 -14.30 13.34
N SER A 23 123.02 -15.45 13.04
CA SER A 23 122.45 -16.42 12.10
C SER A 23 121.23 -17.16 12.67
N LEU A 24 121.20 -17.44 13.98
CA LEU A 24 120.09 -18.16 14.62
C LEU A 24 118.81 -17.30 14.74
N ILE A 25 118.95 -15.98 14.83
CA ILE A 25 117.83 -15.03 14.89
C ILE A 25 117.13 -14.86 13.52
N ALA A 26 117.84 -15.10 12.41
CA ALA A 26 117.29 -14.90 11.07
C ALA A 26 116.32 -16.01 10.60
N PHE A 27 116.29 -17.18 11.28
CA PHE A 27 115.52 -18.35 10.82
C PHE A 27 114.15 -18.57 11.50
N TYR A 28 113.69 -17.67 12.40
CA TYR A 28 112.41 -17.81 13.12
C TYR A 28 111.35 -16.73 12.84
N CYS A 29 111.45 -16.01 11.73
CA CYS A 29 110.42 -15.05 11.31
C CYS A 29 109.60 -15.63 10.14
N SER A 30 108.62 -16.49 10.42
CA SER A 30 107.50 -16.74 9.50
C SER A 30 106.22 -16.66 10.30
N ALA A 31 105.82 -15.43 10.64
CA ALA A 31 104.50 -15.20 11.23
C ALA A 31 103.43 -15.38 10.15
N GLN A 32 102.53 -16.35 10.36
CA GLN A 32 101.26 -16.45 9.64
C GLN A 32 100.26 -15.56 10.39
N GLY A 33 99.74 -14.52 9.74
CA GLY A 33 98.83 -13.55 10.35
C GLY A 33 99.53 -12.28 10.88
N ILE A 34 98.91 -11.13 10.65
CA ILE A 34 99.35 -9.82 11.15
C ILE A 34 98.52 -9.51 12.39
N ALA A 35 99.17 -9.28 13.53
CA ALA A 35 98.52 -8.80 14.74
C ALA A 35 98.85 -7.32 14.96
N ILE A 36 97.82 -6.49 15.13
CA ILE A 36 97.96 -5.07 15.51
C ILE A 36 97.34 -4.94 16.91
N ASN A 37 98.20 -5.03 17.93
CA ASN A 37 97.81 -4.97 19.34
C ASN A 37 98.93 -4.39 20.21
N THR A 38 98.62 -4.08 21.46
CA THR A 38 99.58 -3.55 22.45
C THR A 38 100.08 -4.63 23.41
N THR A 39 99.53 -5.84 23.35
CA THR A 39 99.86 -6.97 24.24
C THR A 39 101.02 -7.82 23.74
N GLY A 40 101.38 -7.71 22.45
CA GLY A 40 102.41 -8.54 21.80
C GLY A 40 101.92 -9.94 21.43
N ASN A 41 100.62 -10.23 21.56
CA ASN A 41 100.06 -11.53 21.19
C ASN A 41 100.09 -11.71 19.67
N SER A 42 100.25 -12.96 19.22
CA SER A 42 100.10 -13.31 17.81
C SER A 42 98.62 -13.27 17.40
N ALA A 43 98.36 -13.11 16.10
CA ALA A 43 97.02 -13.19 15.58
C ALA A 43 96.47 -14.62 15.77
N LYS A 44 95.17 -14.73 16.01
CA LYS A 44 94.43 -16.00 16.09
C LYS A 44 94.53 -16.75 14.76
N ASP A 45 94.50 -18.07 14.83
CA ASP A 45 94.69 -19.00 13.70
C ASP A 45 93.68 -18.82 12.55
N ALA A 46 92.48 -18.30 12.84
CA ALA A 46 91.45 -17.99 11.84
C ALA A 46 91.59 -16.61 11.17
N ALA A 47 92.58 -15.78 11.54
CA ALA A 47 92.69 -14.39 11.09
C ALA A 47 94.03 -14.08 10.39
N PHE A 48 93.96 -13.61 9.13
CA PHE A 48 95.12 -13.03 8.46
C PHE A 48 95.50 -11.64 8.99
N LEU A 49 94.54 -10.90 9.53
CA LEU A 49 94.75 -9.63 10.22
C LEU A 49 93.86 -9.60 11.46
N GLU A 50 94.46 -9.50 12.64
CA GLU A 50 93.75 -9.27 13.90
C GLU A 50 94.08 -7.86 14.40
N ILE A 51 93.03 -7.09 14.69
CA ILE A 51 93.12 -5.77 15.30
C ILE A 51 92.36 -5.84 16.62
N GLY A 52 93.07 -5.64 17.72
CA GLY A 52 92.47 -5.62 19.05
C GLY A 52 92.93 -6.77 19.93
N GLU A 53 93.74 -6.41 20.92
CA GLU A 53 93.91 -7.04 22.23
C GLU A 53 94.70 -5.99 23.05
N GLY A 54 94.20 -5.56 24.22
CA GLY A 54 94.88 -4.59 25.10
C GLY A 54 94.49 -3.10 25.00
N SER A 55 93.50 -2.72 24.20
CA SER A 55 92.84 -1.39 24.28
C SER A 55 91.38 -1.47 23.83
N ASP A 56 90.44 -1.38 24.77
CA ASP A 56 89.00 -1.40 24.47
C ASP A 56 88.48 -0.07 23.87
N THR A 57 89.40 0.82 23.47
CA THR A 57 89.12 2.22 23.11
C THR A 57 89.61 2.64 21.72
N GLN A 58 90.27 1.75 20.98
CA GLN A 58 90.84 2.05 19.65
C GLN A 58 90.19 1.15 18.58
N GLY A 59 90.12 1.64 17.34
CA GLY A 59 89.51 0.92 16.21
C GLY A 59 90.21 1.18 14.88
N LEU A 60 89.68 0.59 13.81
CA LEU A 60 90.18 0.77 12.44
C LEU A 60 89.54 1.99 11.78
N LEU A 61 90.36 2.98 11.37
CA LEU A 61 89.87 4.10 10.56
C LEU A 61 89.83 3.71 9.08
N ILE A 62 88.63 3.64 8.52
CA ILE A 62 88.40 3.35 7.09
C ILE A 62 88.71 4.60 6.24
N PRO A 63 89.27 4.45 5.02
CA PRO A 63 89.52 5.57 4.12
C PRO A 63 88.28 6.43 3.90
N ARG A 64 88.46 7.75 4.09
CA ARG A 64 87.42 8.74 3.81
C ARG A 64 87.56 9.24 2.38
N VAL A 65 86.50 9.08 1.59
CA VAL A 65 86.47 9.39 0.16
C VAL A 65 85.29 10.31 -0.11
N ASN A 66 85.38 11.20 -1.10
CA ASN A 66 84.24 11.98 -1.57
C ASN A 66 83.60 11.24 -2.75
N LEU A 67 82.69 10.31 -2.49
CA LEU A 67 81.95 9.65 -3.58
C LEU A 67 81.02 10.67 -4.26
N ILE A 68 80.99 10.63 -5.58
CA ILE A 68 80.20 11.56 -6.42
C ILE A 68 78.92 10.87 -6.90
N ASP A 69 79.01 9.63 -7.38
CA ASP A 69 77.88 8.80 -7.83
C ASP A 69 78.13 7.37 -7.39
N VAL A 70 77.09 6.69 -6.88
CA VAL A 70 77.22 5.30 -6.46
C VAL A 70 77.36 4.33 -7.62
N GLU A 71 76.90 4.67 -8.83
CA GLU A 71 76.92 3.76 -9.98
C GLU A 71 78.29 3.68 -10.67
N VAL A 72 79.30 4.42 -10.20
CA VAL A 72 80.65 4.45 -10.78
C VAL A 72 81.71 4.23 -9.70
N TYR A 73 82.78 3.50 -10.02
CA TYR A 73 83.88 3.20 -9.08
C TYR A 73 84.70 4.45 -8.66
N LEU A 74 84.63 5.52 -9.44
CA LEU A 74 85.27 6.80 -9.15
C LEU A 74 84.82 7.36 -7.77
N PRO A 75 85.70 8.08 -7.06
CA PRO A 75 87.00 8.61 -7.48
C PRO A 75 88.18 7.66 -7.24
N LEU A 76 87.92 6.40 -6.86
CA LEU A 76 88.99 5.44 -6.68
C LEU A 76 89.61 5.08 -8.04
N ILE A 77 90.92 4.84 -8.04
CA ILE A 77 91.69 4.50 -9.23
C ILE A 77 92.20 3.06 -9.14
N GLY A 78 92.38 2.42 -10.31
CA GLY A 78 92.85 1.04 -10.42
C GLY A 78 91.73 0.03 -10.68
N THR A 79 92.07 -1.26 -10.60
CA THR A 79 91.11 -2.36 -10.75
C THR A 79 90.11 -2.35 -9.60
N SER A 80 88.82 -2.38 -9.91
CA SER A 80 87.78 -2.41 -8.88
C SER A 80 87.83 -3.71 -8.08
N VAL A 81 87.82 -3.61 -6.76
CA VAL A 81 87.82 -4.77 -5.86
C VAL A 81 86.49 -4.83 -5.12
N THR A 82 85.77 -5.95 -5.27
CA THR A 82 84.53 -6.20 -4.54
C THR A 82 84.80 -6.24 -3.04
N SER A 83 83.84 -5.74 -2.25
CA SER A 83 83.91 -5.61 -0.79
C SER A 83 84.92 -4.57 -0.30
N LEU A 84 85.47 -3.72 -1.18
CA LEU A 84 86.23 -2.56 -0.75
C LEU A 84 85.31 -1.59 0.01
N ILE A 85 85.66 -1.26 1.26
CA ILE A 85 84.88 -0.37 2.12
C ILE A 85 85.53 1.02 2.16
N VAL A 86 84.71 2.06 2.02
CA VAL A 86 85.09 3.47 2.21
C VAL A 86 84.05 4.18 3.06
N TYR A 87 84.44 5.26 3.72
CA TYR A 87 83.51 6.22 4.29
C TYR A 87 83.33 7.40 3.31
N SER A 88 82.14 7.55 2.75
CA SER A 88 81.81 8.70 1.91
C SER A 88 81.59 9.94 2.77
N SER A 89 82.39 10.99 2.56
CA SER A 89 82.26 12.27 3.30
C SER A 89 81.27 13.24 2.63
N THR A 90 80.81 12.91 1.43
CA THR A 90 79.76 13.60 0.67
C THR A 90 78.57 12.67 0.48
N SER A 91 77.39 13.22 0.15
CA SER A 91 76.25 12.43 -0.29
C SER A 91 76.34 12.20 -1.80
N PRO A 92 76.75 11.00 -2.27
CA PRO A 92 76.81 10.73 -3.70
C PRO A 92 75.41 10.75 -4.33
N THR A 93 75.33 11.10 -5.61
CA THR A 93 74.14 10.96 -6.44
C THR A 93 73.69 9.49 -6.44
N ASN A 94 72.37 9.26 -6.39
CA ASN A 94 71.74 7.93 -6.24
C ASN A 94 72.13 7.14 -4.97
N GLY A 95 72.92 7.75 -4.07
CA GLY A 95 73.31 7.18 -2.79
C GLY A 95 72.36 7.51 -1.65
N ASN A 96 72.70 6.99 -0.48
CA ASN A 96 71.93 7.14 0.75
C ASN A 96 72.66 8.02 1.78
N GLY A 97 73.07 9.22 1.37
CA GLY A 97 73.74 10.19 2.24
C GLY A 97 75.24 9.91 2.51
N VAL A 98 75.80 10.65 3.46
CA VAL A 98 77.15 10.45 4.00
C VAL A 98 77.17 9.16 4.84
N GLY A 99 78.22 8.35 4.74
CA GLY A 99 78.31 7.11 5.53
C GLY A 99 79.25 6.07 4.95
N TYR A 100 79.17 4.84 5.48
CA TYR A 100 79.96 3.73 4.96
C TYR A 100 79.34 3.16 3.69
N TYR A 101 80.18 2.90 2.71
CA TYR A 101 79.83 2.26 1.46
C TYR A 101 80.80 1.11 1.18
N TYR A 102 80.32 0.05 0.56
CA TYR A 102 81.18 -0.97 -0.03
C TYR A 102 80.93 -1.11 -1.53
N TRP A 103 81.96 -1.47 -2.27
CA TRP A 103 81.84 -1.76 -3.69
C TRP A 103 81.25 -3.16 -3.89
N SER A 104 80.11 -3.27 -4.57
CA SER A 104 79.45 -4.56 -4.85
C SER A 104 80.11 -5.36 -5.97
N GLY A 105 81.07 -4.77 -6.68
CA GLY A 105 81.56 -5.25 -7.98
C GLY A 105 81.03 -4.42 -9.15
N SER A 106 79.90 -3.73 -8.97
CA SER A 106 79.29 -2.89 -10.02
C SER A 106 78.84 -1.51 -9.54
N LYS A 107 78.58 -1.33 -8.23
CA LYS A 107 78.20 -0.04 -7.65
C LYS A 107 78.53 0.05 -6.16
N TRP A 108 78.54 1.27 -5.63
CA TRP A 108 78.63 1.52 -4.20
C TRP A 108 77.30 1.26 -3.52
N LEU A 109 77.30 0.38 -2.53
CA LEU A 109 76.14 0.12 -1.69
C LEU A 109 76.38 0.71 -0.31
N ASN A 110 75.44 1.52 0.16
CA ASN A 110 75.46 2.04 1.53
C ASN A 110 75.32 0.88 2.52
N ILE A 111 76.04 0.97 3.64
CA ILE A 111 75.89 0.08 4.78
C ILE A 111 75.03 0.82 5.82
N PRO A 112 73.68 0.66 5.78
CA PRO A 112 72.82 1.30 6.75
C PRO A 112 73.01 0.67 8.13
N SER A 113 72.94 1.49 9.18
CA SER A 113 72.89 1.03 10.57
C SER A 113 71.63 1.56 11.23
N PRO A 114 70.91 0.74 12.01
CA PRO A 114 69.79 1.24 12.80
C PRO A 114 70.29 2.21 13.88
N SER A 115 69.58 3.33 14.05
CA SER A 115 69.93 4.33 15.08
C SER A 115 69.40 4.00 16.48
N ASN A 116 68.51 3.01 16.59
CA ASN A 116 67.79 2.66 17.82
C ASN A 116 68.15 1.28 18.42
N GLY A 117 69.31 0.74 18.08
CA GLY A 117 69.83 -0.51 18.63
C GLY A 117 69.38 -1.78 17.88
N PRO A 118 69.65 -2.97 18.42
CA PRO A 118 69.20 -4.23 17.82
C PRO A 118 67.68 -4.36 17.92
N GLY A 119 67.03 -4.76 16.83
CA GLY A 119 65.59 -4.99 16.82
C GLY A 119 65.17 -6.14 17.73
N THR A 120 63.95 -6.08 18.26
CA THR A 120 63.32 -7.18 19.01
C THR A 120 62.41 -8.01 18.11
N SER A 121 62.05 -9.22 18.54
CA SER A 121 61.14 -10.10 17.79
C SER A 121 59.82 -9.40 17.47
N GLY A 122 59.42 -9.41 16.19
CA GLY A 122 58.20 -8.76 15.70
C GLY A 122 58.39 -7.32 15.21
N GLN A 123 59.58 -6.73 15.37
CA GLN A 123 59.91 -5.45 14.75
C GLN A 123 60.33 -5.62 13.29
N VAL A 124 60.04 -4.60 12.48
CA VAL A 124 60.48 -4.52 11.08
C VAL A 124 61.46 -3.36 10.93
N LEU A 125 62.48 -3.53 10.08
CA LEU A 125 63.42 -2.46 9.76
C LEU A 125 62.75 -1.54 8.73
N THR A 126 62.48 -0.29 9.12
CA THR A 126 61.88 0.71 8.23
C THR A 126 62.94 1.65 7.68
N SER A 127 62.79 2.02 6.40
CA SER A 127 63.59 3.07 5.79
C SER A 127 63.17 4.44 6.34
N GLY A 128 64.14 5.26 6.77
CA GLY A 128 63.91 6.65 7.13
C GLY A 128 63.92 7.61 5.92
N GLY A 129 64.04 7.10 4.70
CA GLY A 129 64.31 7.89 3.50
C GLY A 129 65.80 8.23 3.33
N ALA A 130 66.14 8.93 2.25
CA ALA A 130 67.53 9.24 1.89
C ALA A 130 68.24 10.05 2.99
N GLY A 131 69.42 9.59 3.42
CA GLY A 131 70.25 10.25 4.44
C GLY A 131 69.79 10.02 5.89
N SER A 132 68.70 9.28 6.11
CA SER A 132 68.24 8.87 7.43
C SER A 132 68.67 7.45 7.74
N ALA A 133 69.08 7.20 8.97
CA ALA A 133 69.29 5.84 9.46
C ALA A 133 67.98 5.04 9.36
N THR A 134 68.09 3.75 9.04
CA THR A 134 66.98 2.82 9.22
C THR A 134 66.59 2.73 10.69
N THR A 135 65.37 2.32 11.00
CA THR A 135 64.93 2.16 12.40
C THR A 135 64.16 0.85 12.55
N TRP A 136 64.37 0.15 13.66
CA TRP A 136 63.47 -0.94 14.03
C TRP A 136 62.18 -0.36 14.58
N THR A 137 61.06 -0.69 13.96
CA THR A 137 59.74 -0.24 14.41
C THR A 137 58.87 -1.44 14.71
N THR A 138 58.11 -1.36 15.79
CA THR A 138 56.98 -2.26 16.00
C THR A 138 55.89 -1.80 15.03
N PRO A 139 55.44 -2.63 14.07
CA PRO A 139 54.30 -2.28 13.25
C PRO A 139 53.12 -1.94 14.18
N SER A 140 52.70 -0.67 14.20
CA SER A 140 51.48 -0.32 14.92
C SER A 140 50.31 -0.95 14.17
N THR A 141 49.26 -1.34 14.90
CA THR A 141 48.10 -2.11 14.40
C THR A 141 47.29 -1.47 13.27
N ASN A 142 47.75 -0.34 12.72
CA ASN A 142 46.97 0.52 11.85
C ASN A 142 47.66 0.75 10.49
N THR A 143 48.33 -0.26 9.91
CA THR A 143 48.59 -0.22 8.45
C THR A 143 47.27 -0.11 7.67
N TYR A 144 46.17 -0.59 8.27
CA TYR A 144 44.81 -0.45 7.75
C TYR A 144 43.87 0.07 8.85
N SER A 145 43.17 1.17 8.59
CA SER A 145 42.07 1.63 9.45
C SER A 145 40.77 0.99 8.97
N ALA A 146 40.20 0.07 9.76
CA ALA A 146 38.91 -0.53 9.43
C ALA A 146 37.77 0.41 9.85
N GLY A 147 36.81 0.65 8.95
CA GLY A 147 35.57 1.37 9.26
C GLY A 147 34.60 0.50 10.08
N THR A 148 33.32 0.84 10.13
CA THR A 148 32.31 0.08 10.90
C THR A 148 31.82 -1.21 10.22
N GLY A 149 32.18 -1.44 8.95
CA GLY A 149 31.72 -2.60 8.16
C GLY A 149 32.73 -3.75 8.01
N LEU A 150 34.00 -3.49 8.35
CA LEU A 150 35.07 -4.48 8.34
C LEU A 150 35.78 -4.38 9.68
N SER A 151 36.16 -5.50 10.28
CA SER A 151 37.01 -5.49 11.48
C SER A 151 38.23 -6.38 11.28
N LEU A 152 39.40 -5.88 11.66
CA LEU A 152 40.62 -6.67 11.66
C LEU A 152 40.81 -7.26 13.06
N SER A 153 40.72 -8.58 13.18
CA SER A 153 41.02 -9.31 14.41
C SER A 153 42.24 -10.18 14.17
N SER A 154 43.35 -9.87 14.87
CA SER A 154 44.66 -10.47 14.61
C SER A 154 45.08 -10.31 13.14
N ASN A 155 45.04 -11.40 12.37
CA ASN A 155 45.39 -11.47 10.95
C ASN A 155 44.18 -11.72 10.03
N THR A 156 42.94 -11.62 10.53
CA THR A 156 41.72 -11.91 9.78
C THR A 156 40.86 -10.67 9.57
N PHE A 157 40.53 -10.37 8.31
CA PHE A 157 39.48 -9.40 7.97
C PHE A 157 38.11 -10.05 8.13
N ASN A 158 37.32 -9.56 9.08
CA ASN A 158 35.94 -9.96 9.28
C ASN A 158 35.01 -8.96 8.60
N SER A 159 33.93 -9.49 8.01
CA SER A 159 32.88 -8.72 7.35
C SER A 159 31.53 -9.08 7.96
N ALA A 160 30.60 -8.12 7.98
CA ALA A 160 29.19 -8.38 8.28
C ALA A 160 28.50 -9.23 7.18
N TRP A 161 29.16 -9.41 6.03
CA TRP A 161 28.73 -10.24 4.93
C TRP A 161 29.61 -11.48 4.81
N THR A 162 29.02 -12.67 4.81
CA THR A 162 29.72 -13.95 4.67
C THR A 162 29.28 -14.66 3.41
N ALA A 163 30.25 -15.23 2.67
CA ALA A 163 29.98 -16.11 1.56
C ALA A 163 29.64 -17.53 2.05
N SER A 164 28.64 -18.15 1.43
CA SER A 164 28.26 -19.55 1.64
C SER A 164 28.07 -20.21 0.28
N GLY A 165 29.10 -20.90 -0.21
CA GLY A 165 29.12 -21.39 -1.59
C GLY A 165 29.12 -20.23 -2.58
N ASN A 166 28.09 -20.15 -3.43
CA ASN A 166 27.89 -19.07 -4.41
C ASN A 166 27.08 -17.89 -3.86
N ASP A 167 26.55 -17.99 -2.64
CA ASP A 167 25.64 -17.00 -2.05
C ASP A 167 26.37 -16.13 -1.01
N ILE A 168 25.80 -14.95 -0.72
CA ILE A 168 26.28 -14.03 0.34
C ILE A 168 25.11 -13.73 1.28
N TYR A 169 25.35 -13.72 2.59
CA TYR A 169 24.32 -13.36 3.59
C TYR A 169 24.88 -12.47 4.70
N ASN A 170 23.98 -11.71 5.33
CA ASN A 170 24.28 -10.96 6.55
C ASN A 170 24.49 -11.94 7.71
N ASN A 171 25.70 -12.00 8.25
CA ASN A 171 26.08 -12.95 9.30
C ASN A 171 25.86 -12.44 10.72
N ASN A 172 25.38 -11.20 10.89
CA ASN A 172 24.94 -10.70 12.19
C ASN A 172 23.46 -11.01 12.43
N THR A 173 23.00 -10.85 13.67
CA THR A 173 21.60 -11.11 14.07
C THR A 173 20.64 -9.97 13.68
N GLY A 174 21.18 -8.86 13.19
CA GLY A 174 20.46 -7.66 12.80
C GLY A 174 19.80 -7.74 11.43
N ASN A 175 19.47 -6.57 10.90
CA ASN A 175 18.75 -6.36 9.64
C ASN A 175 19.65 -5.64 8.63
N VAL A 176 19.37 -5.78 7.34
CA VAL A 176 20.07 -5.09 6.26
C VAL A 176 19.33 -3.80 5.91
N GLY A 177 20.03 -2.65 5.98
CA GLY A 177 19.51 -1.35 5.57
C GLY A 177 20.14 -0.85 4.26
N ILE A 178 19.34 -0.29 3.36
CA ILE A 178 19.80 0.45 2.17
C ILE A 178 19.21 1.86 2.24
N GLY A 179 20.05 2.89 2.37
CA GLY A 179 19.59 4.27 2.57
C GLY A 179 19.01 4.56 3.96
N THR A 180 19.03 3.59 4.89
CA THR A 180 18.59 3.74 6.28
C THR A 180 19.55 3.04 7.24
N THR A 181 19.76 3.63 8.42
CA THR A 181 20.48 3.01 9.54
C THR A 181 19.55 2.28 10.51
N GLY A 182 18.22 2.43 10.35
CA GLY A 182 17.19 1.79 11.17
C GLY A 182 16.20 0.99 10.31
N PRO A 183 16.61 -0.11 9.67
CA PRO A 183 15.70 -0.96 8.90
C PRO A 183 14.63 -1.60 9.79
N GLN A 184 13.35 -1.37 9.46
CA GLN A 184 12.18 -1.88 10.20
C GLN A 184 11.85 -3.35 9.91
N GLY A 185 12.60 -3.98 9.00
CA GLY A 185 12.46 -5.39 8.60
C GLY A 185 13.82 -6.00 8.29
N LYS A 186 13.86 -7.30 8.00
CA LYS A 186 15.08 -8.05 7.70
C LYS A 186 15.89 -7.45 6.54
N LEU A 187 15.20 -6.89 5.54
CA LEU A 187 15.77 -6.00 4.55
C LEU A 187 14.89 -4.75 4.45
N GLY A 188 15.44 -3.58 4.73
CA GLY A 188 14.76 -2.29 4.63
C GLY A 188 15.50 -1.34 3.71
N ILE A 189 14.80 -0.83 2.70
CA ILE A 189 15.28 0.21 1.79
C ILE A 189 14.49 1.47 2.09
N ALA A 190 15.14 2.61 2.28
CA ALA A 190 14.46 3.88 2.52
C ALA A 190 15.09 5.02 1.72
N VAL A 191 14.25 5.89 1.16
CA VAL A 191 14.64 7.14 0.50
C VAL A 191 13.61 8.21 0.89
N GLY A 192 13.97 9.12 1.79
CA GLY A 192 13.02 10.10 2.31
C GLY A 192 11.85 9.43 3.04
N ASN A 193 10.62 9.66 2.55
CA ASN A 193 9.39 9.05 3.09
C ASN A 193 9.05 7.70 2.43
N ASP A 194 9.74 7.33 1.35
CA ASP A 194 9.48 6.09 0.62
C ASP A 194 10.28 4.94 1.19
N GLN A 195 9.66 3.76 1.26
CA GLN A 195 10.30 2.57 1.82
C GLN A 195 9.93 1.30 1.07
N PHE A 196 10.87 0.35 1.00
CA PHE A 196 10.65 -1.02 0.56
C PHE A 196 11.18 -1.97 1.63
N ILE A 197 10.33 -2.78 2.25
CA ILE A 197 10.69 -3.57 3.44
C ILE A 197 10.22 -5.01 3.29
N PHE A 198 11.14 -5.95 3.55
CA PHE A 198 10.85 -7.36 3.78
C PHE A 198 10.92 -7.66 5.28
N TYR A 199 9.83 -8.16 5.86
CA TYR A 199 9.80 -8.50 7.28
C TYR A 199 8.90 -9.69 7.57
N GLN A 200 9.19 -10.38 8.67
CA GLN A 200 8.35 -11.44 9.20
C GLN A 200 7.60 -10.89 10.41
N ASN A 201 6.27 -11.06 10.42
CA ASN A 201 5.44 -10.72 11.59
C ASN A 201 5.66 -11.73 12.73
N ALA A 202 5.16 -11.38 13.93
CA ALA A 202 5.15 -12.28 15.08
C ALA A 202 4.40 -13.61 14.84
N ASP A 203 3.49 -13.65 13.86
CA ASP A 203 2.76 -14.84 13.42
C ASP A 203 3.45 -15.60 12.28
N ASN A 204 4.75 -15.36 12.07
CA ASN A 204 5.60 -15.95 11.02
C ASN A 204 5.23 -15.61 9.57
N ARG A 205 4.30 -14.68 9.34
CA ARG A 205 3.97 -14.22 7.98
C ARG A 205 5.09 -13.39 7.38
N LEU A 206 5.58 -13.76 6.20
CA LEU A 206 6.45 -12.91 5.39
C LEU A 206 5.63 -11.82 4.71
N ASN A 207 6.05 -10.56 4.83
CA ASN A 207 5.39 -9.42 4.21
C ASN A 207 6.39 -8.64 3.36
N ILE A 208 5.84 -8.05 2.29
CA ILE A 208 6.51 -7.04 1.47
C ILE A 208 5.70 -5.76 1.61
N GLN A 209 6.33 -4.75 2.20
CA GLN A 209 5.73 -3.44 2.39
C GLN A 209 6.41 -2.44 1.48
N THR A 210 5.61 -1.74 0.68
CA THR A 210 6.04 -0.56 -0.08
C THR A 210 5.31 0.67 0.43
N LEU A 211 6.06 1.71 0.79
CA LEU A 211 5.54 3.03 1.12
C LEU A 211 5.94 3.98 0.01
N LEU A 212 4.96 4.70 -0.52
CA LEU A 212 5.15 5.78 -1.48
C LEU A 212 4.45 7.02 -0.92
N ASP A 213 5.18 8.12 -0.75
CA ASP A 213 4.74 9.35 -0.07
C ASP A 213 4.12 9.09 1.32
N GLY A 214 4.67 8.11 2.06
CA GLY A 214 4.17 7.70 3.38
C GLY A 214 2.83 6.94 3.36
N GLN A 215 2.27 6.66 2.18
CA GLN A 215 1.09 5.82 2.02
C GLN A 215 1.51 4.36 1.84
N GLN A 216 0.96 3.48 2.68
CA GLN A 216 1.29 2.07 2.69
C GLN A 216 0.57 1.33 1.54
N PHE A 217 1.32 0.91 0.52
CA PHE A 217 0.90 -0.07 -0.47
C PHE A 217 1.42 -1.45 -0.03
N THR A 218 0.75 -2.08 0.94
CA THR A 218 1.14 -3.43 1.39
C THR A 218 0.53 -4.47 0.47
N THR A 219 1.39 -5.14 -0.31
CA THR A 219 1.00 -6.30 -1.10
C THR A 219 1.16 -7.54 -0.22
N TYR A 220 0.11 -7.86 0.52
CA TYR A 220 -0.23 -9.20 1.00
C TYR A 220 0.90 -10.19 1.38
N GLY A 221 1.08 -10.44 2.68
CA GLY A 221 1.74 -11.65 3.14
C GLY A 221 0.95 -12.90 2.72
N ALA A 222 1.58 -13.79 1.96
CA ALA A 222 1.00 -15.07 1.57
C ALA A 222 0.88 -15.99 2.80
N TYR A 223 -0.34 -16.44 3.14
CA TYR A 223 -0.77 -17.85 3.33
C TYR A 223 -2.08 -17.99 4.14
N GLY A 224 -3.01 -18.81 3.62
CA GLY A 224 -3.77 -19.86 4.32
C GLY A 224 -4.90 -19.54 5.32
N GLY A 225 -5.04 -18.31 5.81
CA GLY A 225 -6.11 -17.96 6.77
C GLY A 225 -7.37 -17.42 6.10
N ALA A 226 -8.56 -17.79 6.60
CA ALA A 226 -9.87 -17.41 6.07
C ALA A 226 -10.17 -15.89 6.03
N GLU A 227 -9.26 -15.04 6.49
CA GLU A 227 -9.50 -13.60 6.76
C GLU A 227 -8.73 -12.68 5.80
N ASN A 228 -8.71 -13.03 4.51
CA ASN A 228 -8.10 -12.13 3.53
C ASN A 228 -9.02 -10.94 3.22
N ARG A 229 -8.67 -9.74 3.69
CA ARG A 229 -9.31 -8.48 3.28
C ARG A 229 -9.28 -8.26 1.75
N LEU A 230 -8.23 -8.68 1.04
CA LEU A 230 -8.12 -8.61 -0.43
C LEU A 230 -7.25 -9.75 -1.02
N SER A 231 -7.86 -10.79 -1.56
CA SER A 231 -7.18 -11.85 -2.31
C SER A 231 -7.03 -11.48 -3.78
N LEU A 232 -5.80 -11.16 -4.22
CA LEU A 232 -5.48 -11.09 -5.65
C LEU A 232 -4.99 -12.46 -6.10
N GLN A 233 -5.72 -13.09 -7.02
CA GLN A 233 -5.36 -14.39 -7.57
C GLN A 233 -4.83 -14.23 -9.00
N PRO A 234 -3.57 -13.80 -9.20
CA PRO A 234 -3.04 -13.49 -10.52
C PRO A 234 -3.04 -14.71 -11.46
N LEU A 235 -3.03 -15.93 -10.93
CA LEU A 235 -3.05 -17.16 -11.74
C LEU A 235 -4.43 -17.51 -12.32
N VAL A 236 -5.53 -17.17 -11.63
CA VAL A 236 -6.91 -17.38 -12.12
C VAL A 236 -7.62 -16.08 -12.53
N GLY A 237 -6.99 -14.94 -12.29
CA GLY A 237 -7.48 -13.61 -12.65
C GLY A 237 -8.75 -13.20 -11.90
N ASN A 238 -8.89 -13.62 -10.64
CA ASN A 238 -10.01 -13.26 -9.78
C ASN A 238 -9.55 -12.39 -8.59
N VAL A 239 -10.47 -11.57 -8.08
CA VAL A 239 -10.28 -10.73 -6.90
C VAL A 239 -11.29 -11.16 -5.83
N GLY A 240 -10.81 -11.55 -4.67
CA GLY A 240 -11.63 -11.83 -3.48
C GLY A 240 -11.53 -10.71 -2.46
N ILE A 241 -12.63 -10.30 -1.85
CA ILE A 241 -12.67 -9.41 -0.68
C ILE A 241 -13.34 -10.20 0.44
N GLY A 242 -12.62 -10.45 1.54
CA GLY A 242 -13.10 -11.32 2.62
C GLY A 242 -13.09 -12.82 2.29
N THR A 243 -12.46 -13.23 1.19
CA THR A 243 -12.36 -14.65 0.78
C THR A 243 -11.07 -14.94 0.03
N THR A 244 -10.48 -16.09 0.30
CA THR A 244 -9.29 -16.62 -0.38
C THR A 244 -9.65 -17.44 -1.63
N ASN A 245 -10.90 -17.88 -1.77
CA ASN A 245 -11.37 -18.76 -2.84
C ASN A 245 -12.47 -18.06 -3.66
N PRO A 246 -12.14 -16.97 -4.39
CA PRO A 246 -13.12 -16.26 -5.20
C PRO A 246 -13.65 -17.15 -6.33
N THR A 247 -14.97 -17.38 -6.34
CA THR A 247 -15.67 -18.18 -7.36
C THR A 247 -16.15 -17.34 -8.55
N ALA A 248 -15.91 -16.03 -8.50
CA ALA A 248 -16.23 -15.06 -9.54
C ALA A 248 -15.05 -14.08 -9.73
N LYS A 249 -15.07 -13.32 -10.84
CA LYS A 249 -14.03 -12.32 -11.15
C LYS A 249 -13.83 -11.30 -10.03
N LEU A 250 -14.93 -10.89 -9.42
CA LEU A 250 -14.96 -10.18 -8.15
C LEU A 250 -15.87 -10.94 -7.19
N HIS A 251 -15.34 -11.47 -6.10
CA HIS A 251 -16.11 -12.13 -5.05
C HIS A 251 -15.93 -11.34 -3.75
N VAL A 252 -16.97 -10.61 -3.36
CA VAL A 252 -17.07 -10.01 -2.02
C VAL A 252 -17.80 -11.02 -1.14
N ALA A 253 -17.10 -11.65 -0.21
CA ALA A 253 -17.69 -12.57 0.75
C ALA A 253 -18.39 -11.80 1.88
N GLY A 254 -19.24 -12.51 2.63
CA GLY A 254 -20.04 -11.94 3.71
C GLY A 254 -21.45 -12.52 3.74
N VAL A 255 -22.27 -12.00 4.64
CA VAL A 255 -23.68 -12.32 4.80
C VAL A 255 -24.51 -11.46 3.86
N ALA A 256 -25.22 -12.09 2.93
CA ALA A 256 -26.12 -11.39 2.01
C ALA A 256 -27.13 -10.52 2.76
N GLY A 257 -27.32 -9.27 2.30
CA GLY A 257 -28.20 -8.31 2.97
C GLY A 257 -27.58 -7.55 4.14
N VAL A 258 -26.40 -7.96 4.63
CA VAL A 258 -25.66 -7.31 5.72
C VAL A 258 -24.36 -6.70 5.18
N ASP A 259 -23.53 -7.52 4.55
CA ASP A 259 -22.27 -7.11 3.93
C ASP A 259 -22.52 -6.58 2.50
N GLY A 260 -21.68 -5.68 2.02
CA GLY A 260 -21.91 -5.02 0.73
C GLY A 260 -20.83 -4.07 0.24
N ILE A 261 -21.12 -3.40 -0.87
CA ILE A 261 -20.25 -2.37 -1.47
C ILE A 261 -20.74 -1.00 -1.00
N ARG A 262 -19.87 -0.24 -0.30
CA ARG A 262 -20.20 1.12 0.17
C ARG A 262 -19.87 2.14 -0.90
N PHE A 263 -20.82 3.02 -1.20
CA PHE A 263 -20.64 4.14 -2.13
C PHE A 263 -20.30 5.45 -1.39
N PRO A 264 -19.79 6.47 -2.10
CA PRO A 264 -19.43 7.77 -1.50
C PRO A 264 -20.59 8.51 -0.84
N ASP A 265 -21.83 8.23 -1.25
CA ASP A 265 -23.05 8.78 -0.63
C ASP A 265 -23.44 8.07 0.69
N SER A 266 -22.55 7.20 1.20
CA SER A 266 -22.75 6.36 2.38
C SER A 266 -23.81 5.25 2.24
N THR A 267 -24.40 5.06 1.05
CA THR A 267 -25.27 3.93 0.80
C THR A 267 -24.45 2.63 0.71
N LEU A 268 -25.07 1.53 1.17
CA LEU A 268 -24.46 0.21 1.15
C LEU A 268 -25.28 -0.69 0.22
N GLN A 269 -24.68 -1.14 -0.88
CA GLN A 269 -25.29 -2.14 -1.74
C GLN A 269 -25.06 -3.53 -1.16
N THR A 270 -26.10 -4.08 -0.54
CA THR A 270 -26.09 -5.43 0.03
C THR A 270 -26.76 -6.48 -0.87
N THR A 271 -27.31 -6.07 -2.02
CA THR A 271 -27.90 -6.95 -3.05
C THR A 271 -27.72 -6.38 -4.47
N ALA A 272 -27.81 -7.25 -5.49
CA ALA A 272 -27.52 -6.87 -6.88
C ALA A 272 -28.60 -5.98 -7.57
N ALA A 273 -29.85 -5.95 -7.10
CA ALA A 273 -30.91 -5.15 -7.74
C ALA A 273 -32.04 -4.74 -6.78
N SER A 274 -32.44 -3.47 -6.81
CA SER A 274 -33.47 -2.87 -5.94
C SER A 274 -34.91 -3.01 -6.45
N SER A 275 -35.13 -3.40 -7.72
CA SER A 275 -36.46 -3.39 -8.35
C SER A 275 -36.76 -4.70 -9.09
N LYS A 276 -37.14 -5.74 -8.34
CA LYS A 276 -37.69 -6.97 -8.93
C LYS A 276 -39.15 -6.76 -9.35
N PHE A 277 -39.52 -7.22 -10.54
CA PHE A 277 -40.92 -7.35 -10.95
C PHE A 277 -41.65 -8.22 -9.91
N GLY A 278 -42.83 -7.78 -9.42
CA GLY A 278 -43.55 -8.47 -8.34
C GLY A 278 -43.06 -8.14 -6.92
N GLY A 279 -42.12 -7.21 -6.76
CA GLY A 279 -41.78 -6.66 -5.44
C GLY A 279 -40.96 -7.58 -4.54
N THR A 280 -40.84 -7.20 -3.27
CA THR A 280 -39.89 -7.81 -2.32
C THR A 280 -40.49 -8.93 -1.47
N GLY A 281 -41.81 -8.97 -1.32
CA GLY A 281 -42.49 -9.86 -0.36
C GLY A 281 -42.50 -9.35 1.08
N ALA A 282 -42.14 -8.08 1.32
CA ALA A 282 -42.03 -7.48 2.65
C ALA A 282 -43.35 -7.43 3.45
N ASP A 283 -44.51 -7.45 2.79
CA ASP A 283 -45.83 -7.43 3.44
C ASP A 283 -46.37 -8.85 3.76
N GLY A 284 -45.56 -9.90 3.62
CA GLY A 284 -45.97 -11.27 3.94
C GLY A 284 -47.01 -11.86 2.98
N ALA A 285 -47.65 -12.96 3.35
CA ALA A 285 -48.66 -13.62 2.50
C ALA A 285 -50.05 -12.99 2.72
N LEU A 286 -50.79 -12.77 1.64
CA LEU A 286 -52.20 -12.38 1.69
C LEU A 286 -53.08 -13.59 1.35
N THR A 287 -53.87 -14.06 2.31
CA THR A 287 -54.79 -15.20 2.13
C THR A 287 -56.19 -14.84 2.60
N ILE A 288 -57.16 -14.90 1.70
CA ILE A 288 -58.57 -14.59 1.95
C ILE A 288 -59.43 -15.64 1.26
N SER A 289 -60.20 -16.40 2.03
CA SER A 289 -61.14 -17.44 1.52
C SER A 289 -62.61 -17.05 1.66
N SER A 290 -62.91 -16.08 2.54
CA SER A 290 -64.25 -15.57 2.81
C SER A 290 -64.17 -14.22 3.52
N GLY A 291 -65.22 -13.40 3.43
CA GLY A 291 -65.25 -12.07 4.04
C GLY A 291 -64.42 -11.03 3.28
N ASN A 292 -64.37 -9.81 3.79
CA ASN A 292 -63.55 -8.74 3.19
C ASN A 292 -62.32 -8.43 4.05
N THR A 293 -61.20 -8.13 3.38
CA THR A 293 -60.03 -7.48 3.97
C THR A 293 -60.01 -6.03 3.51
N ASN A 294 -60.17 -5.11 4.45
CA ASN A 294 -60.11 -3.69 4.16
C ASN A 294 -58.67 -3.18 4.26
N ILE A 295 -58.15 -2.57 3.19
CA ILE A 295 -56.82 -1.98 3.12
C ILE A 295 -56.95 -0.46 3.23
N ASP A 296 -56.41 0.09 4.32
CA ASP A 296 -56.32 1.52 4.53
C ASP A 296 -55.19 2.13 3.67
N LEU A 297 -55.55 3.07 2.79
CA LEU A 297 -54.62 3.77 1.92
C LEU A 297 -53.93 4.96 2.61
N GLY A 298 -54.41 5.38 3.78
CA GLY A 298 -53.83 6.45 4.59
C GLY A 298 -53.75 7.82 3.89
N GLY A 299 -54.59 8.06 2.89
CA GLY A 299 -54.55 9.28 2.07
C GLY A 299 -53.33 9.36 1.13
N ALA A 300 -52.64 8.24 0.87
CA ALA A 300 -51.50 8.21 -0.04
C ALA A 300 -51.96 8.38 -1.50
N ARG A 301 -51.25 9.19 -2.30
CA ARG A 301 -51.49 9.30 -3.75
C ARG A 301 -51.10 8.02 -4.50
N ILE A 302 -50.07 7.34 -4.01
CA ILE A 302 -49.56 6.07 -4.52
C ILE A 302 -49.42 5.15 -3.32
N PHE A 303 -50.13 4.04 -3.34
CA PHE A 303 -50.09 3.06 -2.26
C PHE A 303 -49.54 1.75 -2.80
N THR A 304 -48.48 1.21 -2.19
CA THR A 304 -47.87 -0.05 -2.64
C THR A 304 -47.89 -1.10 -1.54
N LYS A 305 -48.33 -2.31 -1.88
CA LYS A 305 -48.15 -3.53 -1.10
C LYS A 305 -47.24 -4.51 -1.83
N ASN A 306 -46.38 -5.21 -1.09
CA ASN A 306 -45.37 -6.15 -1.57
C ASN A 306 -45.55 -7.51 -0.89
N TYR A 307 -46.53 -8.29 -1.34
CA TYR A 307 -46.83 -9.61 -0.76
C TYR A 307 -45.84 -10.69 -1.22
N SER A 308 -45.61 -11.69 -0.38
CA SER A 308 -44.82 -12.88 -0.73
C SER A 308 -45.63 -13.87 -1.59
N SER A 309 -46.95 -13.96 -1.36
CA SER A 309 -47.93 -14.69 -2.16
C SER A 309 -49.32 -14.06 -1.98
N ILE A 310 -50.21 -14.21 -2.96
CA ILE A 310 -51.60 -13.73 -2.87
C ILE A 310 -52.55 -14.90 -3.15
N SER A 311 -53.54 -15.12 -2.30
CA SER A 311 -54.60 -16.11 -2.49
C SER A 311 -55.95 -15.52 -2.07
N ILE A 312 -56.72 -15.04 -3.04
CA ILE A 312 -58.10 -14.58 -2.88
C ILE A 312 -59.01 -15.60 -3.56
N SER A 313 -59.77 -16.35 -2.75
CA SER A 313 -60.54 -17.53 -3.18
C SER A 313 -61.88 -17.59 -2.44
N GLY A 314 -62.71 -18.60 -2.75
CA GLY A 314 -64.01 -18.77 -2.10
C GLY A 314 -64.89 -17.54 -2.30
N THR A 315 -65.28 -16.87 -1.22
CA THR A 315 -66.03 -15.60 -1.25
C THR A 315 -65.21 -14.41 -0.73
N GLY A 316 -63.89 -14.57 -0.63
CA GLY A 316 -62.99 -13.55 -0.11
C GLY A 316 -62.87 -12.32 -1.01
N SER A 317 -62.76 -11.14 -0.43
CA SER A 317 -62.52 -9.91 -1.19
C SER A 317 -61.58 -8.93 -0.50
N ILE A 318 -61.05 -7.98 -1.28
CA ILE A 318 -60.31 -6.82 -0.80
C ILE A 318 -61.13 -5.57 -1.09
N THR A 319 -61.22 -4.67 -0.12
CA THR A 319 -61.72 -3.30 -0.29
C THR A 319 -60.64 -2.31 0.10
N PHE A 320 -60.77 -1.06 -0.34
CA PHE A 320 -59.86 0.01 0.05
C PHE A 320 -60.61 1.18 0.67
N THR A 321 -59.98 1.84 1.65
CA THR A 321 -60.53 3.02 2.33
C THR A 321 -59.50 4.15 2.42
N ASN A 322 -59.99 5.34 2.74
CA ASN A 322 -59.18 6.56 2.92
C ASN A 322 -58.29 6.91 1.70
N PRO A 323 -58.84 6.98 0.47
CA PRO A 323 -58.08 7.45 -0.68
C PRO A 323 -57.64 8.91 -0.47
N HIS A 324 -56.58 9.31 -1.16
CA HIS A 324 -56.20 10.73 -1.25
C HIS A 324 -57.34 11.54 -1.90
N ALA A 325 -57.46 12.83 -1.59
CA ALA A 325 -58.56 13.67 -2.11
C ALA A 325 -58.59 13.78 -3.65
N ASN A 326 -57.42 13.67 -4.30
CA ASN A 326 -57.27 13.58 -5.76
C ASN A 326 -57.28 12.12 -6.27
N GLY A 327 -57.67 11.16 -5.44
CA GLY A 327 -57.60 9.73 -5.73
C GLY A 327 -56.22 9.10 -5.50
N THR A 328 -56.19 7.77 -5.53
CA THR A 328 -55.02 6.96 -5.20
C THR A 328 -54.77 5.91 -6.28
N ILE A 329 -53.53 5.84 -6.77
CA ILE A 329 -53.05 4.69 -7.55
C ILE A 329 -52.62 3.60 -6.58
N ILE A 330 -53.24 2.44 -6.68
CA ILE A 330 -52.99 1.28 -5.84
C ILE A 330 -52.10 0.31 -6.61
N ILE A 331 -51.03 -0.14 -5.97
CA ILE A 331 -50.05 -1.07 -6.55
C ILE A 331 -49.96 -2.28 -5.62
N ILE A 332 -50.41 -3.43 -6.11
CA ILE A 332 -50.28 -4.71 -5.42
C ILE A 332 -49.19 -5.51 -6.12
N LYS A 333 -48.11 -5.80 -5.40
CA LYS A 333 -47.00 -6.61 -5.88
C LYS A 333 -46.99 -7.97 -5.18
N CYS A 334 -46.62 -9.02 -5.91
CA CYS A 334 -46.50 -10.39 -5.41
C CYS A 334 -45.21 -11.03 -5.91
N LYS A 335 -44.32 -11.40 -4.97
CA LYS A 335 -43.04 -12.07 -5.27
C LYS A 335 -43.24 -13.51 -5.75
N GLY A 336 -44.29 -14.18 -5.28
CA GLY A 336 -44.64 -15.55 -5.61
C GLY A 336 -45.82 -15.67 -6.57
N ASN A 337 -46.50 -16.81 -6.52
CA ASN A 337 -47.71 -17.06 -7.29
C ASN A 337 -48.92 -16.28 -6.71
N ALA A 338 -49.88 -15.97 -7.57
CA ALA A 338 -51.14 -15.36 -7.17
C ALA A 338 -52.35 -16.19 -7.63
N THR A 339 -53.23 -16.51 -6.69
CA THR A 339 -54.53 -17.16 -6.94
C THR A 339 -55.63 -16.13 -6.73
N LEU A 340 -56.36 -15.80 -7.78
CA LEU A 340 -57.40 -14.78 -7.84
C LEU A 340 -58.68 -15.43 -8.40
N THR A 341 -59.32 -16.25 -7.58
CA THR A 341 -60.39 -17.20 -8.00
C THR A 341 -61.68 -17.03 -7.19
N SER A 342 -61.77 -16.01 -6.34
CA SER A 342 -62.94 -15.75 -5.51
C SER A 342 -64.20 -15.45 -6.33
N SER A 343 -65.33 -16.02 -5.93
CA SER A 343 -66.64 -15.72 -6.51
C SER A 343 -67.21 -14.36 -6.06
N ALA A 344 -66.51 -13.60 -5.21
CA ALA A 344 -66.91 -12.25 -4.86
C ALA A 344 -66.87 -11.33 -6.09
N ALA A 345 -67.90 -10.47 -6.22
CA ALA A 345 -68.06 -9.56 -7.34
C ALA A 345 -68.23 -8.12 -6.83
N PRO A 346 -67.17 -7.31 -6.80
CA PRO A 346 -65.78 -7.62 -7.14
C PRO A 346 -65.00 -8.32 -6.01
N MET A 347 -63.97 -9.11 -6.36
CA MET A 347 -63.01 -9.69 -5.40
C MET A 347 -61.88 -8.72 -5.04
N ILE A 348 -61.59 -7.73 -5.89
CA ILE A 348 -60.76 -6.58 -5.56
C ILE A 348 -61.56 -5.33 -5.92
N ASP A 349 -62.07 -4.63 -4.90
CA ASP A 349 -62.90 -3.44 -5.06
C ASP A 349 -62.09 -2.16 -4.87
N ALA A 350 -61.52 -1.63 -5.95
CA ALA A 350 -60.90 -0.31 -6.01
C ALA A 350 -61.88 0.76 -6.54
N SER A 351 -63.19 0.55 -6.42
CA SER A 351 -64.17 1.53 -6.89
C SER A 351 -64.26 2.76 -5.98
N GLY A 352 -64.41 3.94 -6.59
CA GLY A 352 -64.46 5.23 -5.89
C GLY A 352 -63.14 5.71 -5.31
N MET A 353 -62.01 5.10 -5.69
CA MET A 353 -60.66 5.48 -5.24
C MET A 353 -60.03 6.60 -6.08
N GLY A 354 -60.79 7.22 -7.00
CA GLY A 354 -60.38 8.39 -7.76
C GLY A 354 -60.62 9.71 -7.02
N GLY A 355 -60.56 10.82 -7.75
CA GLY A 355 -60.78 12.15 -7.20
C GLY A 355 -62.11 12.26 -6.47
N ALA A 356 -62.12 12.94 -5.33
CA ALA A 356 -63.33 13.17 -4.55
C ALA A 356 -64.37 13.94 -5.37
N GLY A 357 -65.63 13.52 -5.28
CA GLY A 357 -66.74 14.21 -5.92
C GLY A 357 -66.99 15.60 -5.31
N GLY A 358 -67.55 16.49 -6.11
CA GLY A 358 -67.85 17.85 -5.69
C GLY A 358 -68.99 17.90 -4.66
N SER A 359 -68.90 18.82 -3.70
CA SER A 359 -69.91 18.96 -2.66
C SER A 359 -71.29 19.34 -3.22
N SER A 360 -72.36 18.81 -2.62
CA SER A 360 -73.73 19.31 -2.84
C SER A 360 -73.88 20.76 -2.40
N ILE A 361 -74.86 21.47 -2.96
CA ILE A 361 -75.29 22.77 -2.45
C ILE A 361 -76.72 22.69 -1.90
N THR A 362 -76.92 23.31 -0.74
CA THR A 362 -78.23 23.46 -0.09
C THR A 362 -78.69 24.90 -0.23
N ILE A 363 -79.87 25.13 -0.79
CA ILE A 363 -80.44 26.47 -1.00
C ILE A 363 -81.81 26.56 -0.33
N SER A 364 -81.97 27.55 0.55
CA SER A 364 -83.21 27.82 1.31
C SER A 364 -83.87 29.14 0.92
N THR A 365 -83.22 29.98 0.13
CA THR A 365 -83.72 31.28 -0.37
C THR A 365 -83.90 31.26 -1.89
N ASN A 366 -84.64 32.22 -2.46
CA ASN A 366 -84.93 32.30 -3.89
C ASN A 366 -83.66 32.68 -4.70
N THR A 367 -82.79 31.70 -4.92
CA THR A 367 -81.47 31.85 -5.55
C THR A 367 -81.15 30.61 -6.40
N SER A 368 -80.20 30.75 -7.33
CA SER A 368 -79.60 29.63 -8.06
C SER A 368 -78.17 29.41 -7.60
N GLY A 369 -77.74 28.15 -7.49
CA GLY A 369 -76.37 27.84 -7.07
C GLY A 369 -75.90 26.48 -7.58
N TYR A 370 -74.60 26.37 -7.80
CA TYR A 370 -73.93 25.15 -8.24
C TYR A 370 -73.26 24.46 -7.05
N GLY A 371 -73.23 23.14 -7.06
CA GLY A 371 -72.35 22.38 -6.19
C GLY A 371 -70.87 22.62 -6.51
N GLY A 372 -69.99 22.10 -5.65
CA GLY A 372 -68.55 22.19 -5.85
C GLY A 372 -68.08 21.41 -7.10
N SER A 373 -66.92 21.77 -7.63
CA SER A 373 -66.20 20.92 -8.59
C SER A 373 -65.68 19.67 -7.90
N GLY A 374 -65.71 18.54 -8.60
CA GLY A 374 -64.92 17.39 -8.18
C GLY A 374 -63.42 17.67 -8.25
N ASN A 375 -62.63 16.87 -7.55
CA ASN A 375 -61.17 16.96 -7.61
C ASN A 375 -60.64 16.31 -8.89
N GLY A 376 -59.57 16.90 -9.43
CA GLY A 376 -58.78 16.23 -10.46
C GLY A 376 -58.11 14.96 -9.92
N GLY A 377 -57.97 13.95 -10.77
CA GLY A 377 -57.31 12.68 -10.45
C GLY A 377 -55.77 12.78 -10.36
N VAL A 378 -55.15 11.86 -9.63
CA VAL A 378 -53.71 11.55 -9.71
C VAL A 378 -53.40 10.96 -11.09
N THR A 379 -52.43 11.58 -11.79
CA THR A 379 -51.96 11.15 -13.11
C THR A 379 -50.43 11.18 -13.15
N GLU A 380 -49.85 10.44 -14.11
CA GLU A 380 -48.51 10.68 -14.62
C GLU A 380 -48.56 11.17 -16.07
N ASN A 381 -47.51 11.90 -16.49
CA ASN A 381 -47.16 12.24 -17.88
C ASN A 381 -48.33 12.54 -18.83
N ASN A 382 -48.47 13.78 -19.32
CA ASN A 382 -49.35 14.18 -20.45
C ASN A 382 -50.86 13.82 -20.35
N ILE A 383 -51.31 13.11 -19.30
CA ILE A 383 -52.71 12.80 -19.03
C ILE A 383 -53.22 13.75 -17.95
N GLN A 384 -54.31 14.46 -18.24
CA GLN A 384 -54.98 15.33 -17.28
C GLN A 384 -56.38 14.79 -16.98
N THR A 385 -56.71 14.71 -15.70
CA THR A 385 -58.04 14.33 -15.22
C THR A 385 -58.56 15.50 -14.40
N ASN A 386 -59.48 16.27 -14.96
CA ASN A 386 -60.00 17.49 -14.35
C ASN A 386 -61.42 17.27 -13.86
N GLY A 387 -61.67 17.54 -12.58
CA GLY A 387 -63.04 17.60 -12.08
C GLY A 387 -63.69 18.91 -12.52
N ASN A 388 -64.91 18.84 -13.02
CA ASN A 388 -65.64 19.98 -13.60
C ASN A 388 -66.90 20.28 -12.77
N SER A 389 -67.35 21.55 -12.75
CA SER A 389 -68.50 22.05 -11.98
C SER A 389 -69.65 22.63 -12.82
N THR A 390 -69.71 22.35 -14.13
CA THR A 390 -70.83 22.86 -14.96
C THR A 390 -72.11 22.02 -14.80
N PHE A 391 -73.26 22.55 -15.22
CA PHE A 391 -74.55 21.83 -15.33
C PHE A 391 -74.35 20.41 -15.90
N ASN A 392 -74.70 19.37 -15.14
CA ASN A 392 -74.45 17.95 -15.50
C ASN A 392 -72.96 17.60 -15.79
N GLY A 393 -72.02 18.25 -15.10
CA GLY A 393 -70.58 18.06 -15.30
C GLY A 393 -70.09 16.71 -14.78
N GLY A 394 -70.06 15.71 -15.66
CA GLY A 394 -69.21 14.53 -15.47
C GLY A 394 -67.73 14.94 -15.50
N GLY A 395 -66.92 14.37 -14.62
CA GLY A 395 -65.47 14.53 -14.69
C GLY A 395 -64.93 13.86 -15.96
N ALA A 396 -64.06 14.54 -16.71
CA ALA A 396 -63.51 14.01 -17.95
C ALA A 396 -61.97 13.89 -17.87
N ALA A 397 -61.45 12.74 -18.31
CA ALA A 397 -60.03 12.58 -18.60
C ALA A 397 -59.78 13.11 -20.03
N THR A 398 -58.85 14.06 -20.19
CA THR A 398 -58.48 14.62 -21.49
C THR A 398 -56.99 14.39 -21.75
N LEU A 399 -56.64 13.94 -22.96
CA LEU A 399 -55.26 13.88 -23.41
C LEU A 399 -54.82 15.30 -23.73
N SER A 400 -53.93 15.88 -22.93
CA SER A 400 -53.48 17.26 -23.16
C SER A 400 -52.48 17.27 -24.31
N THR A 401 -52.90 17.80 -25.46
CA THR A 401 -52.03 18.03 -26.63
C THR A 401 -51.39 19.43 -26.62
N SER A 402 -51.69 20.26 -25.62
CA SER A 402 -51.19 21.63 -25.51
C SER A 402 -50.69 21.93 -24.11
N ALA A 403 -49.37 22.07 -24.01
CA ALA A 403 -48.60 22.77 -22.97
C ALA A 403 -48.72 22.27 -21.52
N PHE A 404 -47.53 22.19 -20.91
CA PHE A 404 -47.24 22.01 -19.50
C PHE A 404 -48.10 22.91 -18.58
N GLY A 405 -49.31 22.46 -18.23
CA GLY A 405 -50.02 22.91 -17.03
C GLY A 405 -49.47 22.17 -15.81
N PRO A 406 -49.53 22.73 -14.59
CA PRO A 406 -48.78 22.27 -13.43
C PRO A 406 -49.02 20.78 -13.17
N LEU A 407 -48.01 20.01 -13.56
CA LEU A 407 -47.75 18.64 -13.21
C LEU A 407 -47.95 18.51 -11.69
N ASN A 408 -48.99 17.78 -11.24
CA ASN A 408 -49.11 17.37 -9.83
C ASN A 408 -48.11 16.22 -9.50
N THR A 409 -46.93 16.26 -10.13
CA THR A 409 -46.07 15.11 -10.41
C THR A 409 -45.05 14.90 -9.32
N PHE A 410 -45.09 13.70 -8.74
CA PHE A 410 -43.96 13.10 -8.04
C PHE A 410 -43.48 11.93 -8.89
N PRO A 411 -42.23 11.91 -9.38
CA PRO A 411 -41.70 10.75 -10.06
C PRO A 411 -41.38 9.70 -9.00
N SER A 412 -42.36 8.86 -8.66
CA SER A 412 -42.00 7.58 -8.05
C SER A 412 -41.34 6.75 -9.14
N GLN A 413 -40.15 6.18 -8.87
CA GLN A 413 -39.46 5.32 -9.84
C GLN A 413 -40.33 4.12 -10.30
N ILE A 414 -41.34 3.77 -9.50
CA ILE A 414 -42.30 2.69 -9.79
C ILE A 414 -43.27 3.10 -10.90
N LEU A 415 -43.81 4.32 -10.87
CA LEU A 415 -44.79 4.76 -11.85
C LEU A 415 -44.16 5.11 -13.21
N ALA A 416 -42.86 5.46 -13.26
CA ALA A 416 -42.11 5.58 -14.50
C ALA A 416 -42.15 4.31 -15.39
N LYS A 417 -42.43 3.14 -14.78
CA LYS A 417 -42.65 1.87 -15.49
C LYS A 417 -44.06 1.76 -16.12
N TYR A 418 -45.03 2.52 -15.65
CA TYR A 418 -46.44 2.51 -16.03
C TYR A 418 -46.95 3.91 -16.45
N PRO A 419 -46.38 4.52 -17.50
CA PRO A 419 -46.56 5.94 -17.82
C PRO A 419 -47.98 6.36 -18.28
N LYS A 420 -48.96 5.45 -18.28
CA LYS A 420 -50.35 5.68 -18.71
C LYS A 420 -51.38 5.34 -17.63
N ILE A 421 -50.96 5.08 -16.40
CA ILE A 421 -51.89 4.86 -15.29
C ILE A 421 -52.41 6.21 -14.77
N PHE A 422 -53.71 6.27 -14.47
CA PHE A 422 -54.37 7.41 -13.88
C PHE A 422 -55.57 6.95 -13.05
N VAL A 423 -56.09 7.85 -12.23
CA VAL A 423 -57.38 7.67 -11.55
C VAL A 423 -58.40 8.64 -12.14
N GLY A 424 -59.68 8.28 -12.11
CA GLY A 424 -60.76 9.16 -12.59
C GLY A 424 -60.85 10.44 -11.74
N ALA A 425 -61.25 11.55 -12.36
CA ALA A 425 -61.62 12.75 -11.63
C ALA A 425 -62.96 12.56 -10.91
N GLY A 426 -63.19 13.32 -9.84
CA GLY A 426 -64.51 13.38 -9.21
C GLY A 426 -65.53 14.11 -10.09
N GLY A 427 -66.78 13.67 -10.06
CA GLY A 427 -67.90 14.35 -10.70
C GLY A 427 -68.23 15.67 -10.01
N GLY A 428 -68.85 16.61 -10.73
CA GLY A 428 -69.32 17.88 -10.16
C GLY A 428 -70.58 17.71 -9.31
N GLY A 429 -70.74 18.58 -8.31
CA GLY A 429 -72.00 18.69 -7.58
C GLY A 429 -73.11 19.27 -8.46
N GLY A 430 -74.34 18.79 -8.28
CA GLY A 430 -75.51 19.24 -9.04
C GLY A 430 -75.86 20.70 -8.75
N GLN A 431 -76.69 21.28 -9.62
CA GLN A 431 -77.25 22.61 -9.40
C GLN A 431 -78.59 22.53 -8.64
N SER A 432 -78.87 23.54 -7.82
CA SER A 432 -80.21 23.80 -7.29
C SER A 432 -80.67 25.19 -7.73
N VAL A 433 -81.95 25.31 -8.10
CA VAL A 433 -82.59 26.59 -8.45
C VAL A 433 -83.91 26.70 -7.70
N LYS A 434 -84.03 27.74 -6.87
CA LYS A 434 -85.24 28.07 -6.14
C LYS A 434 -85.87 29.35 -6.68
N SER A 435 -87.07 29.24 -7.24
CA SER A 435 -87.80 30.37 -7.81
C SER A 435 -88.85 30.95 -6.86
N SER A 436 -89.42 30.13 -5.96
CA SER A 436 -90.42 30.56 -4.98
C SER A 436 -90.60 29.52 -3.83
N GLY A 437 -91.26 29.93 -2.73
CA GLY A 437 -91.67 29.03 -1.63
C GLY A 437 -90.70 28.91 -0.44
N THR A 438 -91.02 28.06 0.54
CA THR A 438 -90.24 27.86 1.79
C THR A 438 -89.37 26.59 1.79
N ALA A 439 -89.47 25.75 0.75
CA ALA A 439 -88.75 24.47 0.67
C ALA A 439 -87.23 24.64 0.60
N THR A 440 -86.49 23.68 1.16
CA THR A 440 -85.03 23.57 1.03
C THR A 440 -84.72 22.59 -0.10
N LEU A 441 -83.87 23.01 -1.05
CA LEU A 441 -83.39 22.19 -2.15
C LEU A 441 -81.95 21.77 -1.88
N ILE A 442 -81.65 20.49 -2.01
CA ILE A 442 -80.28 19.95 -1.86
C ILE A 442 -79.91 19.32 -3.20
N SER A 443 -78.88 19.84 -3.86
CA SER A 443 -78.40 19.19 -5.08
C SER A 443 -77.66 17.89 -4.76
N GLY A 444 -77.53 17.03 -5.76
CA GLY A 444 -76.70 15.84 -5.59
C GLY A 444 -75.22 16.19 -5.43
N ALA A 445 -74.51 15.56 -4.49
CA ALA A 445 -73.05 15.61 -4.49
C ALA A 445 -72.49 14.84 -5.69
N GLY A 446 -71.33 15.21 -6.20
CA GLY A 446 -70.63 14.47 -7.24
C GLY A 446 -70.16 13.10 -6.74
N GLY A 447 -70.06 12.14 -7.66
CA GLY A 447 -69.47 10.84 -7.41
C GLY A 447 -67.96 10.90 -7.34
N ASN A 448 -67.34 10.05 -6.53
CA ASN A 448 -65.89 9.89 -6.55
C ASN A 448 -65.46 9.21 -7.86
N GLY A 449 -64.35 9.65 -8.43
CA GLY A 449 -63.79 9.07 -9.65
C GLY A 449 -63.37 7.61 -9.49
N GLY A 450 -63.15 6.93 -10.63
CA GLY A 450 -62.64 5.56 -10.65
C GLY A 450 -61.21 5.44 -10.10
N GLY A 451 -60.89 4.29 -9.50
CA GLY A 451 -59.56 4.00 -9.00
C GLY A 451 -58.55 3.68 -10.11
N GLY A 452 -57.26 3.65 -9.75
CA GLY A 452 -56.19 3.12 -10.58
C GLY A 452 -55.55 1.93 -9.88
N LEU A 453 -55.45 0.79 -10.53
CA LEU A 453 -54.92 -0.43 -9.94
C LEU A 453 -53.84 -1.05 -10.84
N ILE A 454 -52.68 -1.32 -10.26
CA ILE A 454 -51.60 -2.11 -10.85
C ILE A 454 -51.43 -3.37 -10.02
N ILE A 455 -51.40 -4.52 -10.67
CA ILE A 455 -51.07 -5.80 -10.05
C ILE A 455 -49.81 -6.36 -10.73
N GLU A 456 -48.72 -6.48 -9.98
CA GLU A 456 -47.46 -7.09 -10.44
C GLU A 456 -47.28 -8.46 -9.79
N ILE A 457 -47.30 -9.54 -10.57
CA ILE A 457 -47.08 -10.90 -10.05
C ILE A 457 -45.83 -11.49 -10.71
N ALA A 458 -44.80 -11.80 -9.93
CA ALA A 458 -43.58 -12.43 -10.46
C ALA A 458 -43.77 -13.91 -10.78
N GLY A 459 -44.62 -14.61 -10.03
CA GLY A 459 -44.97 -16.01 -10.24
C GLY A 459 -46.13 -16.21 -11.21
N ALA A 460 -46.68 -17.42 -11.23
CA ALA A 460 -47.87 -17.74 -12.02
C ALA A 460 -49.11 -17.04 -11.45
N ILE A 461 -49.99 -16.57 -12.33
CA ILE A 461 -51.30 -16.01 -11.98
C ILE A 461 -52.40 -16.99 -12.40
N ASN A 462 -53.27 -17.34 -11.46
CA ASN A 462 -54.51 -18.06 -11.73
C ASN A 462 -55.69 -17.09 -11.49
N PHE A 463 -56.26 -16.55 -12.57
CA PHE A 463 -57.34 -15.56 -12.53
C PHE A 463 -58.56 -16.11 -13.27
N THR A 464 -59.67 -16.35 -12.58
CA THR A 464 -60.82 -17.09 -13.15
C THR A 464 -62.15 -16.36 -13.05
N THR A 465 -62.16 -15.08 -12.68
CA THR A 465 -63.38 -14.37 -12.26
C THR A 465 -63.79 -13.33 -13.29
N ALA A 466 -65.02 -13.42 -13.81
CA ALA A 466 -65.50 -12.54 -14.89
C ALA A 466 -65.72 -11.08 -14.43
N ASN A 467 -66.09 -10.87 -13.15
CA ASN A 467 -66.29 -9.55 -12.52
C ASN A 467 -65.32 -9.33 -11.36
N GLY A 468 -64.10 -9.89 -11.46
CA GLY A 468 -63.20 -10.00 -10.32
C GLY A 468 -62.66 -8.67 -9.78
N ILE A 469 -62.51 -7.66 -10.62
CA ILE A 469 -61.87 -6.40 -10.24
C ILE A 469 -62.78 -5.25 -10.64
N SER A 470 -63.02 -4.32 -9.72
CA SER A 470 -63.72 -3.07 -10.02
C SER A 470 -62.80 -1.89 -9.75
N VAL A 471 -62.74 -0.97 -10.71
CA VAL A 471 -62.10 0.35 -10.59
C VAL A 471 -63.08 1.47 -10.89
N ASN A 472 -64.38 1.19 -10.83
CA ASN A 472 -65.42 2.11 -11.26
C ASN A 472 -65.47 3.38 -10.41
N GLY A 473 -65.90 4.50 -11.01
CA GLY A 473 -66.36 5.64 -10.23
C GLY A 473 -67.61 5.29 -9.40
N LYS A 474 -67.94 6.14 -8.45
CA LYS A 474 -69.22 6.07 -7.73
C LYS A 474 -70.23 6.97 -8.44
N ASN A 475 -71.50 6.59 -8.37
CA ASN A 475 -72.58 7.45 -8.87
C ASN A 475 -72.64 8.76 -8.06
N GLY A 476 -72.96 9.86 -8.74
CA GLY A 476 -73.37 11.09 -8.07
C GLY A 476 -74.65 10.89 -7.25
N GLY A 477 -74.80 11.69 -6.21
CA GLY A 477 -75.99 11.73 -5.38
C GLY A 477 -77.20 12.25 -6.15
N ASN A 478 -78.39 11.83 -5.73
CA ASN A 478 -79.64 12.39 -6.25
C ASN A 478 -79.89 13.79 -5.65
N GLY A 479 -80.44 14.70 -6.46
CA GLY A 479 -81.01 15.93 -5.93
C GLY A 479 -82.28 15.63 -5.12
N ILE A 480 -82.48 16.34 -4.01
CA ILE A 480 -83.64 16.19 -3.14
C ILE A 480 -84.55 17.42 -3.27
N LYS A 481 -85.79 17.18 -3.73
CA LYS A 481 -86.85 18.19 -3.82
C LYS A 481 -87.97 17.87 -2.82
N ASN A 482 -88.02 18.62 -1.72
CA ASN A 482 -89.05 18.46 -0.68
C ASN A 482 -90.32 19.29 -0.95
N TRP A 483 -90.99 19.11 -2.10
CA TRP A 483 -92.41 19.46 -2.45
C TRP A 483 -92.61 19.99 -3.89
N THR A 484 -93.84 19.85 -4.39
CA THR A 484 -94.31 20.25 -5.74
C THR A 484 -94.58 21.75 -5.83
N VAL A 485 -93.56 22.56 -6.14
CA VAL A 485 -93.73 23.95 -6.58
C VAL A 485 -93.24 24.10 -8.02
N ASP A 486 -93.99 24.82 -8.84
CA ASP A 486 -93.67 25.08 -10.25
C ASP A 486 -92.43 25.98 -10.37
N GLY A 487 -91.44 25.51 -11.14
CA GLY A 487 -90.21 26.24 -11.49
C GLY A 487 -88.94 25.89 -10.69
N SER A 488 -89.05 25.31 -9.50
CA SER A 488 -87.86 24.95 -8.69
C SER A 488 -87.37 23.52 -8.94
N TYR A 489 -86.07 23.30 -9.02
CA TYR A 489 -85.47 21.96 -9.20
C TYR A 489 -84.14 21.79 -8.45
N ALA A 490 -83.83 20.54 -8.13
CA ALA A 490 -82.53 20.11 -7.62
C ALA A 490 -82.01 19.01 -8.55
N ALA A 491 -80.90 19.28 -9.24
CA ALA A 491 -80.27 18.32 -10.13
C ALA A 491 -79.41 17.31 -9.34
N GLY A 492 -79.23 16.12 -9.90
CA GLY A 492 -78.25 15.14 -9.40
C GLY A 492 -76.81 15.62 -9.62
N GLY A 493 -75.87 15.02 -8.89
CA GLY A 493 -74.45 15.21 -9.13
C GLY A 493 -73.96 14.37 -10.31
N GLY A 494 -72.85 14.78 -10.92
CA GLY A 494 -72.16 13.98 -11.94
C GLY A 494 -71.57 12.71 -11.32
N GLY A 495 -71.63 11.60 -12.05
CA GLY A 495 -70.95 10.33 -11.72
C GLY A 495 -69.61 10.17 -12.40
#